data_AF-A0AA38G0R0-F1
#
_entry.id   AF-A0AA38G0R0-F1
#
_cell.length_a   1.000
_cell.length_b   1.000
_cell.length_c   1.000
_cell.angle_alpha   90.00
_cell.angle_beta   90.00
_cell.angle_gamma   90.00
#
_symmetry.space_group_name_H-M   'P 1'
#
loop_
_entity.id
_entity.type
_entity.pdbx_description
1 polymer ?
#
loop_
_entity_poly.entity_id
_entity_poly.type
_entity_poly.pdbx_seq_one_letter_code
_entity_poly.pdbx_strand_id
1 'polypeptide(L)'
;MVTAEFEPETFLWNRLISLYVKCSSLEDARQVFDKMPQRNTCSWNVIISGYTRSGRIVDAHGLFDQMPERDAISWNAMITGYAQNGYSKESLELFGDMQHGGEKANEFSFASVLSSCGDLAAAHEGKQVHAYIVKTGFEFNSILLNAMVDMYSKCRNMESARQLFDNICERDVISWTAMIAGYAQSGHAEEALKLFCRMRSEAMRPDVVVFPIVLSASANLAALRHGMQVHGYIIRSGIESNVFVGSALVNMYSKCGCTMDASKVFGNMSEKNVVSWNTMISGYAQNGHAKEALQLYDQMTQAGTKPNYVTFIGVLSACCHAGLVDEGRSYFNSMISDHHIQPRADHYACMVDLHGRAGCLNEAEKLINSMPFETDGVVWGALLGACRIHGNLELGKHAAEHLFKLEPKRAGPYKLLSNIYASVGRWDDVAKVRNEMKDKGVLKEPGYSWIEAGNKVHTFVREDRSHPQTDDIYAKLNELFGKMKAAGYLPDMDFVLHDVEAEHKEKNLFYHSEKLAIAFGLISTPPEVPIRIMKNLRVCGDCHTAIKFISRFEKREIIVRDANRFHHFEAGLCSCQDYW
;
A
#
# COMPACT_ATOMS: atom_id res chain seq x y z
N MET A 1 8.59 -7.95 64.10
CA MET A 1 8.42 -6.49 63.95
C MET A 1 9.03 -6.12 62.61
N VAL A 2 8.23 -6.16 61.54
CA VAL A 2 8.62 -5.66 60.21
C VAL A 2 7.87 -4.34 60.06
N THR A 3 8.52 -3.25 60.41
CA THR A 3 8.08 -1.91 60.03
C THR A 3 8.95 -1.51 58.85
N ALA A 4 8.50 -1.88 57.65
CA ALA A 4 9.06 -1.31 56.43
C ALA A 4 8.86 0.21 56.48
N GLU A 5 9.91 0.93 56.08
CA GLU A 5 10.05 2.38 56.02
C GLU A 5 9.02 3.00 55.07
N PHE A 6 7.78 3.17 55.53
CA PHE A 6 6.80 3.98 54.81
C PHE A 6 7.07 5.45 55.14
N GLU A 7 7.69 6.17 54.20
CA GLU A 7 7.86 7.63 54.26
C GLU A 7 6.69 8.32 53.56
N PRO A 8 5.70 8.87 54.30
CA PRO A 8 4.48 9.43 53.72
C PRO A 8 4.76 10.65 52.85
N GLU A 9 5.83 11.38 53.15
CA GLU A 9 6.22 12.59 52.44
C GLU A 9 6.69 12.27 51.02
N THR A 10 7.62 11.32 50.86
CA THR A 10 8.12 10.83 49.56
C THR A 10 6.98 10.29 48.68
N PHE A 11 5.98 9.64 49.27
CA PHE A 11 4.78 9.18 48.56
C PHE A 11 3.91 10.34 48.02
N LEU A 12 3.71 11.40 48.82
CA LEU A 12 2.95 12.59 48.41
C LEU A 12 3.63 13.35 47.28
N TRP A 13 4.96 13.52 47.34
CA TRP A 13 5.75 14.09 46.25
C TRP A 13 5.59 13.29 44.94
N ASN A 14 5.68 11.96 45.00
CA ASN A 14 5.48 11.09 43.83
C ASN A 14 4.08 11.21 43.21
N ARG A 15 3.04 11.36 44.05
CA ARG A 15 1.67 11.60 43.58
C ARG A 15 1.54 12.97 42.89
N LEU A 16 2.19 14.00 43.41
CA LEU A 16 2.17 15.34 42.84
C LEU A 16 2.86 15.37 41.47
N ILE A 17 4.04 14.74 41.35
CA ILE A 17 4.72 14.59 40.05
C ILE A 17 3.82 13.82 39.07
N SER A 18 3.22 12.70 39.50
CA SER A 18 2.32 11.92 38.64
C SER A 18 1.10 12.72 38.18
N LEU A 19 0.58 13.63 39.01
CA LEU A 19 -0.52 14.52 38.65
C LEU A 19 -0.10 15.49 37.53
N TYR A 20 1.03 16.19 37.70
CA TYR A 20 1.52 17.13 36.69
C TYR A 20 1.86 16.43 35.37
N VAL A 21 2.47 15.23 35.42
CA VAL A 21 2.72 14.40 34.23
C VAL A 21 1.42 14.03 33.52
N LYS A 22 0.36 13.66 34.25
CA LYS A 22 -0.95 13.35 33.65
C LYS A 22 -1.64 14.57 33.05
N CYS A 23 -1.36 15.76 33.56
CA CYS A 23 -1.84 17.03 33.01
C CYS A 23 -0.96 17.56 31.85
N SER A 24 0.05 16.80 31.40
CA SER A 24 1.03 17.22 30.40
C SER A 24 1.85 18.47 30.77
N SER A 25 1.87 18.84 32.06
CA SER A 25 2.66 19.95 32.61
C SER A 25 4.04 19.44 33.04
N LEU A 26 4.88 19.07 32.08
CA LEU A 26 6.19 18.45 32.36
C LEU A 26 7.16 19.39 33.09
N GLU A 27 7.07 20.69 32.84
CA GLU A 27 7.95 21.68 33.46
C GLU A 27 7.64 21.87 34.94
N ASP A 28 6.35 21.86 35.29
CA ASP A 28 5.92 21.87 36.69
C ASP A 28 6.27 20.55 37.38
N ALA A 29 6.06 19.41 36.71
CA ALA A 29 6.49 18.11 37.20
C ALA A 29 8.00 18.09 37.49
N ARG A 30 8.80 18.70 36.61
CA ARG A 30 10.25 18.80 36.77
C ARG A 30 10.64 19.69 37.94
N GLN A 31 10.01 20.85 38.10
CA GLN A 31 10.25 21.71 39.26
C GLN A 31 9.93 21.01 40.58
N VAL A 32 8.84 20.24 40.63
CA VAL A 32 8.45 19.46 41.81
C VAL A 32 9.49 18.36 42.09
N PHE A 33 9.94 17.66 41.05
CA PHE A 33 10.98 16.63 41.16
C PHE A 33 12.34 17.20 41.61
N ASP A 34 12.73 18.37 41.11
CA ASP A 34 13.98 19.02 41.47
C ASP A 34 13.95 19.56 42.91
N LYS A 35 12.79 19.95 43.44
CA LYS A 35 12.60 20.40 44.84
C LYS A 35 12.42 19.25 45.85
N MET A 36 12.28 18.01 45.39
CA MET A 36 12.03 16.85 46.24
C MET A 36 13.25 16.58 47.15
N PRO A 37 13.10 16.56 48.49
CA PRO A 37 14.22 16.39 49.42
C PRO A 37 14.92 15.03 49.33
N GLN A 38 14.14 13.96 49.10
CA GLN A 38 14.62 12.59 48.96
C GLN A 38 13.99 11.98 47.71
N ARG A 39 14.83 11.52 46.77
CA ARG A 39 14.39 10.91 45.51
C ARG A 39 14.64 9.41 45.55
N ASN A 40 13.62 8.62 45.27
CA ASN A 40 13.71 7.17 45.14
C ASN A 40 13.49 6.74 43.69
N THR A 41 13.78 5.48 43.35
CA THR A 41 13.61 4.94 41.98
C THR A 41 12.22 5.23 41.40
N CYS A 42 11.17 5.18 42.20
CA CYS A 42 9.81 5.55 41.80
C CYS A 42 9.69 7.01 41.31
N SER A 43 10.29 7.98 42.00
CA SER A 43 10.20 9.40 41.61
C SER A 43 10.87 9.64 40.25
N TRP A 44 12.02 9.00 40.02
CA TRP A 44 12.74 9.01 38.74
C TRP A 44 11.93 8.34 37.62
N ASN A 45 11.38 7.15 37.87
CA ASN A 45 10.62 6.38 36.88
C ASN A 45 9.35 7.12 36.42
N VAL A 46 8.68 7.84 37.32
CA VAL A 46 7.47 8.64 36.99
C VAL A 46 7.82 9.81 36.05
N ILE A 47 8.89 10.55 36.34
CA ILE A 47 9.25 11.70 35.51
C ILE A 47 9.80 11.27 34.15
N ILE A 48 10.64 10.21 34.12
CA ILE A 48 11.13 9.61 32.88
C ILE A 48 9.97 9.16 32.00
N SER A 49 8.99 8.43 32.57
CA SER A 49 7.79 8.00 31.84
C SER A 49 6.96 9.17 31.31
N GLY A 50 6.98 10.31 31.99
CA GLY A 50 6.33 11.54 31.52
C GLY A 50 7.01 12.10 30.27
N TYR A 51 8.33 12.28 30.33
CA TYR A 51 9.11 12.77 29.19
C TYR A 51 9.05 11.83 27.98
N THR A 52 9.13 10.50 28.18
CA THR A 52 9.06 9.53 27.07
C THR A 52 7.70 9.53 26.37
N ARG A 53 6.59 9.62 27.12
CA ARG A 53 5.23 9.71 26.54
C ARG A 53 4.97 10.99 25.77
N SER A 54 5.69 12.07 26.09
CA SER A 54 5.62 13.35 25.37
C SER A 54 6.65 13.47 24.23
N GLY A 55 7.40 12.40 23.95
CA GLY A 55 8.41 12.37 22.89
C GLY A 55 9.70 13.16 23.18
N ARG A 56 9.88 13.64 24.40
CA ARG A 56 11.09 14.33 24.86
C ARG A 56 12.14 13.32 25.33
N ILE A 57 12.56 12.46 24.40
CA ILE A 57 13.45 11.32 24.70
C ILE A 57 14.82 11.76 25.21
N VAL A 58 15.37 12.87 24.71
CA VAL A 58 16.67 13.39 25.16
C VAL A 58 16.64 13.78 26.63
N ASP A 59 15.57 14.45 27.08
CA ASP A 59 15.41 14.83 28.49
C ASP A 59 15.19 13.61 29.39
N ALA A 60 14.43 12.62 28.91
CA ALA A 60 14.24 11.35 29.60
C ALA A 60 15.57 10.60 29.78
N HIS A 61 16.38 10.52 28.73
CA HIS A 61 17.68 9.85 28.77
C HIS A 61 18.65 10.58 29.70
N GLY A 62 18.70 11.91 29.64
CA GLY A 62 19.53 12.69 30.56
C GLY A 62 19.16 12.50 32.04
N LEU A 63 17.87 12.29 32.34
CA LEU A 63 17.42 11.92 33.69
C LEU A 63 17.82 10.50 34.06
N PHE A 64 17.69 9.56 33.12
CA PHE A 64 18.09 8.17 33.31
C PHE A 64 19.59 8.01 33.60
N ASP A 65 20.44 8.81 32.94
CA ASP A 65 21.89 8.85 33.18
C ASP A 65 22.24 9.33 34.59
N GLN A 66 21.43 10.22 35.17
CA GLN A 66 21.63 10.78 36.51
C GLN A 66 21.10 9.88 37.64
N MET A 67 20.38 8.80 37.31
CA MET A 67 19.82 7.89 38.32
C MET A 67 20.93 7.18 39.10
N PRO A 68 20.96 7.29 40.45
CA PRO A 68 21.97 6.60 41.27
C PRO A 68 21.84 5.08 41.21
N GLU A 69 20.60 4.59 41.17
CA GLU A 69 20.25 3.17 41.06
C GLU A 69 19.17 3.01 39.99
N ARG A 70 19.30 1.97 39.17
CA ARG A 70 18.36 1.65 38.09
C ARG A 70 17.80 0.27 38.33
N ASP A 71 16.48 0.17 38.36
CA ASP A 71 15.78 -1.10 38.45
C ASP A 71 15.20 -1.50 37.07
N ALA A 72 14.61 -2.70 37.00
CA ALA A 72 13.95 -3.17 35.78
C ALA A 72 12.85 -2.21 35.27
N ILE A 73 12.21 -1.41 36.14
CA ILE A 73 11.19 -0.44 35.74
C ILE A 73 11.85 0.76 35.04
N SER A 74 12.99 1.24 35.55
CA SER A 74 13.78 2.31 34.93
C SER A 74 14.22 1.93 33.51
N TRP A 75 14.80 0.74 33.36
CA TRP A 75 15.22 0.22 32.05
C TRP A 75 14.04 0.05 31.10
N ASN A 76 12.94 -0.54 31.57
CA ASN A 76 11.74 -0.75 30.75
C ASN A 76 11.11 0.57 30.28
N ALA A 77 11.06 1.58 31.14
CA ALA A 77 10.52 2.89 30.79
C ALA A 77 11.34 3.55 29.66
N MET A 78 12.67 3.42 29.71
CA MET A 78 13.54 3.94 28.65
C MET A 78 13.45 3.11 27.36
N ILE A 79 13.62 1.79 27.43
CA ILE A 79 13.55 0.89 26.25
C ILE A 79 12.23 1.08 25.52
N THR A 80 11.11 1.11 26.25
CA THR A 80 9.77 1.35 25.69
C THR A 80 9.64 2.76 25.14
N GLY A 81 10.17 3.77 25.84
CA GLY A 81 10.19 5.15 25.38
C GLY A 81 10.90 5.32 24.05
N TYR A 82 12.10 4.74 23.90
CA TYR A 82 12.85 4.74 22.65
C TYR A 82 12.10 4.02 21.53
N ALA A 83 11.57 2.82 21.79
CA ALA A 83 10.79 2.05 20.81
C ALA A 83 9.56 2.82 20.31
N GLN A 84 8.77 3.40 21.21
CA GLN A 84 7.53 4.12 20.87
C GLN A 84 7.77 5.43 20.11
N ASN A 85 8.96 6.02 20.23
CA ASN A 85 9.31 7.29 19.58
C ASN A 85 10.14 7.09 18.30
N GLY A 86 10.23 5.87 17.77
CA GLY A 86 10.87 5.57 16.50
C GLY A 86 12.39 5.40 16.56
N TYR A 87 12.96 5.38 17.76
CA TYR A 87 14.39 5.16 18.01
C TYR A 87 14.65 3.68 18.35
N SER A 88 14.26 2.81 17.42
CA SER A 88 14.26 1.36 17.64
C SER A 88 15.69 0.79 17.80
N LYS A 89 16.70 1.42 17.21
CA LYS A 89 18.09 0.95 17.34
C LYS A 89 18.62 1.19 18.76
N GLU A 90 18.41 2.39 19.27
CA GLU A 90 18.78 2.80 20.62
C GLU A 90 18.02 1.99 21.68
N SER A 91 16.77 1.59 21.39
CA SER A 91 16.01 0.65 22.22
C SER A 91 16.71 -0.72 22.36
N LEU A 92 17.25 -1.26 21.25
CA LEU A 92 18.01 -2.51 21.26
C LEU A 92 19.36 -2.38 21.99
N GLU A 93 20.05 -1.26 21.81
CA GLU A 93 21.30 -0.95 22.51
C GLU A 93 21.09 -0.89 24.03
N LEU A 94 20.06 -0.16 24.48
CA LEU A 94 19.70 -0.09 25.90
C LEU A 94 19.30 -1.44 26.50
N PHE A 95 18.67 -2.31 25.72
CA PHE A 95 18.40 -3.67 26.16
C PHE A 95 19.69 -4.48 26.34
N GLY A 96 20.66 -4.30 25.43
CA GLY A 96 22.01 -4.83 25.59
C GLY A 96 22.66 -4.35 26.89
N ASP A 97 22.59 -3.06 27.19
CA ASP A 97 23.16 -2.47 28.41
C ASP A 97 22.48 -3.00 29.68
N MET A 98 21.15 -3.12 29.68
CA MET A 98 20.39 -3.74 30.77
C MET A 98 20.90 -5.16 31.07
N GLN A 99 21.16 -5.97 30.03
CA GLN A 99 21.68 -7.33 30.21
C GLN A 99 23.12 -7.35 30.73
N HIS A 100 24.00 -6.46 30.25
CA HIS A 100 25.37 -6.34 30.77
C HIS A 100 25.41 -5.84 32.22
N GLY A 101 24.43 -5.01 32.62
CA GLY A 101 24.23 -4.55 33.99
C GLY A 101 23.70 -5.62 34.96
N GLY A 102 23.38 -6.83 34.48
CA GLY A 102 22.90 -7.94 35.31
C GLY A 102 21.40 -7.90 35.63
N GLU A 103 20.66 -6.94 35.07
CA GLU A 103 19.21 -6.81 35.27
C GLU A 103 18.44 -7.79 34.37
N LYS A 104 17.50 -8.53 34.97
CA LYS A 104 16.73 -9.54 34.26
C LYS A 104 15.61 -8.89 33.44
N ALA A 105 15.55 -9.23 32.15
CA ALA A 105 14.45 -8.87 31.30
C ALA A 105 13.14 -9.49 31.79
N ASN A 106 12.03 -8.78 31.60
CA ASN A 106 10.68 -9.29 31.83
C ASN A 106 9.84 -9.16 30.56
N GLU A 107 8.58 -9.58 30.63
CA GLU A 107 7.64 -9.57 29.50
C GLU A 107 7.51 -8.19 28.82
N PHE A 108 7.57 -7.08 29.58
CA PHE A 108 7.51 -5.74 29.01
C PHE A 108 8.81 -5.36 28.29
N SER A 109 9.97 -5.73 28.85
CA SER A 109 11.27 -5.53 28.18
C SER A 109 11.28 -6.24 26.83
N PHE A 110 10.87 -7.52 26.83
CA PHE A 110 10.84 -8.34 25.63
C PHE A 110 9.86 -7.83 24.58
N ALA A 111 8.64 -7.43 24.96
CA ALA A 111 7.66 -6.89 24.02
C ALA A 111 8.17 -5.63 23.31
N SER A 112 8.78 -4.69 24.06
CA SER A 112 9.34 -3.46 23.48
C SER A 112 10.50 -3.73 22.52
N VAL A 113 11.41 -4.63 22.90
CA VAL A 113 12.56 -5.02 22.07
C VAL A 113 12.12 -5.77 20.82
N LEU A 114 11.14 -6.68 20.91
CA LEU A 114 10.57 -7.37 19.75
C LEU A 114 9.92 -6.38 18.78
N SER A 115 9.21 -5.36 19.29
CA SER A 115 8.67 -4.29 18.45
C SER A 115 9.79 -3.57 17.70
N SER A 116 10.86 -3.18 18.40
CA SER A 116 12.02 -2.54 17.79
C SER A 116 12.72 -3.42 16.75
N CYS A 117 12.86 -4.72 17.00
CA CYS A 117 13.36 -5.68 16.01
C CYS A 117 12.46 -5.72 14.76
N GLY A 118 11.14 -5.72 14.94
CA GLY A 118 10.17 -5.68 13.85
C GLY A 118 10.30 -4.40 13.02
N ASP A 119 10.38 -3.25 13.68
CA ASP A 119 10.45 -1.94 13.01
C ASP A 119 11.76 -1.76 12.22
N LEU A 120 12.85 -2.38 12.66
CA LEU A 120 14.14 -2.41 11.95
C LEU A 120 14.25 -3.54 10.92
N ALA A 121 13.24 -4.41 10.81
CA ALA A 121 13.32 -5.68 10.09
C ALA A 121 14.55 -6.54 10.48
N ALA A 122 14.95 -6.46 11.76
CA ALA A 122 16.12 -7.08 12.36
C ALA A 122 15.83 -8.55 12.76
N ALA A 123 15.65 -9.41 11.75
CA ALA A 123 15.22 -10.80 11.94
C ALA A 123 16.20 -11.65 12.76
N HIS A 124 17.49 -11.31 12.73
CA HIS A 124 18.53 -12.04 13.45
C HIS A 124 18.48 -11.75 14.95
N GLU A 125 18.44 -10.47 15.31
CA GLU A 125 18.29 -9.96 16.67
C GLU A 125 16.96 -10.44 17.26
N GLY A 126 15.87 -10.38 16.49
CA GLY A 126 14.56 -10.92 16.88
C GLY A 126 14.59 -12.41 17.23
N LYS A 127 15.37 -13.23 16.50
CA LYS A 127 15.57 -14.66 16.83
C LYS A 127 16.36 -14.86 18.12
N GLN A 128 17.36 -14.02 18.40
CA GLN A 128 18.11 -14.08 19.66
C GLN A 128 17.21 -13.76 20.85
N VAL A 129 16.37 -12.74 20.72
CA VAL A 129 15.39 -12.36 21.75
C VAL A 129 14.37 -13.47 21.96
N HIS A 130 13.83 -14.06 20.89
CA HIS A 130 12.93 -15.22 20.98
C HIS A 130 13.59 -16.41 21.69
N ALA A 131 14.83 -16.76 21.34
CA ALA A 131 15.56 -17.83 22.05
C ALA A 131 15.73 -17.51 23.54
N TYR A 132 15.93 -16.23 23.90
CA TYR A 132 16.05 -15.81 25.29
C TYR A 132 14.71 -15.91 26.05
N ILE A 133 13.59 -15.55 25.43
CA ILE A 133 12.23 -15.72 25.96
C ILE A 133 11.97 -17.19 26.31
N VAL A 134 12.33 -18.12 25.41
CA VAL A 134 12.19 -19.56 25.66
C VAL A 134 13.10 -20.01 26.81
N LYS A 135 14.36 -19.55 26.84
CA LYS A 135 15.31 -19.91 27.91
C LYS A 135 14.88 -19.41 29.29
N THR A 136 14.11 -18.33 29.34
CA THR A 136 13.64 -17.69 30.59
C THR A 136 12.26 -18.17 31.04
N GLY A 137 11.64 -19.10 30.33
CA GLY A 137 10.35 -19.71 30.72
C GLY A 137 9.12 -18.90 30.33
N PHE A 138 9.25 -17.94 29.39
CA PHE A 138 8.14 -17.12 28.93
C PHE A 138 7.54 -17.61 27.60
N GLU A 139 7.86 -18.83 27.14
CA GLU A 139 7.45 -19.34 25.83
C GLU A 139 5.92 -19.43 25.61
N PHE A 140 5.14 -19.48 26.69
CA PHE A 140 3.67 -19.54 26.63
C PHE A 140 2.98 -18.21 27.01
N ASN A 141 3.75 -17.13 27.20
CA ASN A 141 3.18 -15.82 27.52
C ASN A 141 2.45 -15.24 26.29
N SER A 142 1.15 -14.97 26.41
CA SER A 142 0.30 -14.51 25.30
C SER A 142 0.75 -13.17 24.71
N ILE A 143 1.18 -12.22 25.55
CA ILE A 143 1.68 -10.91 25.12
C ILE A 143 2.93 -11.09 24.25
N LEU A 144 3.85 -11.96 24.69
CA LEU A 144 5.08 -12.22 23.94
C LEU A 144 4.83 -13.03 22.67
N LEU A 145 3.92 -14.00 22.68
CA LEU A 145 3.52 -14.72 21.48
C LEU A 145 2.97 -13.75 20.41
N ASN A 146 2.13 -12.81 20.81
CA ASN A 146 1.59 -11.77 19.92
C ASN A 146 2.71 -10.83 19.41
N ALA A 147 3.62 -10.39 20.28
CA ALA A 147 4.76 -9.55 19.90
C ALA A 147 5.74 -10.27 18.96
N MET A 148 5.97 -11.57 19.16
CA MET A 148 6.81 -12.38 18.28
C MET A 148 6.16 -12.59 16.91
N VAL A 149 4.85 -12.82 16.86
CA VAL A 149 4.09 -12.88 15.60
C VAL A 149 4.24 -11.56 14.82
N ASP A 150 4.05 -10.40 15.46
CA ASP A 150 4.24 -9.09 14.83
C ASP A 150 5.68 -8.91 14.32
N MET A 151 6.67 -9.19 15.18
CA MET A 151 8.10 -9.08 14.85
C MET A 151 8.48 -9.92 13.63
N TYR A 152 8.12 -11.22 13.62
CA TYR A 152 8.43 -12.09 12.49
C TYR A 152 7.70 -11.66 11.21
N SER A 153 6.45 -11.18 11.33
CA SER A 153 5.68 -10.66 10.21
C SER A 153 6.35 -9.43 9.59
N LYS A 154 6.75 -8.44 10.40
CA LYS A 154 7.47 -7.24 9.94
C LYS A 154 8.85 -7.57 9.35
N CYS A 155 9.51 -8.60 9.87
CA CYS A 155 10.74 -9.16 9.31
C CYS A 155 10.55 -9.99 8.03
N ARG A 156 9.33 -10.03 7.45
CA ARG A 156 8.96 -10.82 6.27
C ARG A 156 9.20 -12.32 6.40
N ASN A 157 9.28 -12.83 7.63
CA ASN A 157 9.40 -14.26 7.93
C ASN A 157 8.03 -14.82 8.34
N MET A 158 7.12 -14.87 7.36
CA MET A 158 5.74 -15.30 7.58
C MET A 158 5.61 -16.77 7.99
N GLU A 159 6.58 -17.62 7.65
CA GLU A 159 6.58 -19.03 8.05
C GLU A 159 6.73 -19.16 9.58
N SER A 160 7.73 -18.49 10.17
CA SER A 160 7.92 -18.51 11.62
C SER A 160 6.76 -17.83 12.36
N ALA A 161 6.24 -16.72 11.82
CA ALA A 161 5.06 -16.06 12.37
C ALA A 161 3.86 -17.03 12.40
N ARG A 162 3.62 -17.74 11.30
CA ARG A 162 2.49 -18.67 11.18
C ARG A 162 2.61 -19.87 12.13
N GLN A 163 3.80 -20.44 12.25
CA GLN A 163 4.06 -21.53 13.18
C GLN A 163 3.79 -21.11 14.62
N LEU A 164 4.24 -19.92 15.04
CA LEU A 164 3.97 -19.40 16.38
C LEU A 164 2.47 -19.23 16.63
N PHE A 165 1.75 -18.62 15.69
CA PHE A 165 0.31 -18.40 15.80
C PHE A 165 -0.51 -19.69 15.89
N ASP A 166 -0.12 -20.73 15.14
CA ASP A 166 -0.80 -22.02 15.20
C ASP A 166 -0.57 -22.74 16.54
N ASN A 167 0.56 -22.47 17.20
CA ASN A 167 0.91 -23.01 18.52
C ASN A 167 0.30 -22.23 19.70
N ILE A 168 -0.36 -21.09 19.47
CA ILE A 168 -1.08 -20.37 20.53
C ILE A 168 -2.30 -21.19 20.96
N CYS A 169 -2.31 -21.62 22.22
CA CYS A 169 -3.39 -22.44 22.79
C CYS A 169 -4.73 -21.69 22.81
N GLU A 170 -4.73 -20.44 23.27
CA GLU A 170 -5.91 -19.56 23.31
C GLU A 170 -5.63 -18.30 22.50
N ARG A 171 -6.08 -18.30 21.24
CA ARG A 171 -5.92 -17.15 20.35
C ARG A 171 -6.94 -16.06 20.70
N ASP A 172 -6.44 -14.90 21.11
CA ASP A 172 -7.24 -13.70 21.32
C ASP A 172 -7.37 -12.85 20.05
N VAL A 173 -8.18 -11.80 20.09
CA VAL A 173 -8.38 -10.88 18.96
C VAL A 173 -7.06 -10.27 18.48
N ILE A 174 -6.12 -9.99 19.40
CA ILE A 174 -4.83 -9.37 19.08
C ILE A 174 -3.98 -10.33 18.23
N SER A 175 -3.91 -11.61 18.62
CA SER A 175 -3.17 -12.64 17.87
C SER A 175 -3.70 -12.79 16.43
N TRP A 176 -5.03 -12.80 16.26
CA TRP A 176 -5.68 -12.87 14.95
C TRP A 176 -5.39 -11.62 14.12
N THR A 177 -5.57 -10.43 14.69
CA THR A 177 -5.34 -9.16 14.00
C THR A 177 -3.88 -9.02 13.57
N ALA A 178 -2.92 -9.40 14.41
CA ALA A 178 -1.49 -9.39 14.08
C ALA A 178 -1.17 -10.31 12.90
N MET A 179 -1.69 -11.54 12.91
CA MET A 179 -1.45 -12.49 11.81
C MET A 179 -2.10 -12.04 10.49
N ILE A 180 -3.35 -11.52 10.55
CA ILE A 180 -4.05 -10.98 9.38
C ILE A 180 -3.29 -9.77 8.81
N ALA A 181 -2.81 -8.87 9.68
CA ALA A 181 -1.98 -7.74 9.29
C ALA A 181 -0.68 -8.18 8.62
N GLY A 182 0.02 -9.16 9.21
CA GLY A 182 1.27 -9.69 8.67
C GLY A 182 1.13 -10.24 7.26
N TYR A 183 0.09 -11.05 6.99
CA TYR A 183 -0.18 -11.53 5.64
C TYR A 183 -0.59 -10.40 4.68
N ALA A 184 -1.42 -9.46 5.11
CA ALA A 184 -1.85 -8.33 4.28
C ALA A 184 -0.67 -7.43 3.87
N GLN A 185 0.26 -7.14 4.80
CA GLN A 185 1.46 -6.34 4.56
C GLN A 185 2.51 -7.07 3.72
N SER A 186 2.58 -8.40 3.82
CA SER A 186 3.49 -9.24 3.04
C SER A 186 3.00 -9.52 1.61
N GLY A 187 1.89 -8.91 1.17
CA GLY A 187 1.34 -9.11 -0.18
C GLY A 187 0.49 -10.38 -0.34
N HIS A 188 0.26 -11.13 0.74
CA HIS A 188 -0.54 -12.36 0.75
C HIS A 188 -1.99 -12.07 1.18
N ALA A 189 -2.65 -11.17 0.45
CA ALA A 189 -3.98 -10.68 0.78
C ALA A 189 -5.05 -11.80 0.86
N GLU A 190 -4.92 -12.88 0.07
CA GLU A 190 -5.88 -13.99 0.10
C GLU A 190 -5.85 -14.73 1.44
N GLU A 191 -4.64 -14.99 1.97
CA GLU A 191 -4.47 -15.65 3.27
C GLU A 191 -4.97 -14.77 4.42
N ALA A 192 -4.79 -13.45 4.32
CA ALA A 192 -5.37 -12.50 5.27
C ALA A 192 -6.91 -12.59 5.31
N LEU A 193 -7.57 -12.69 4.14
CA LEU A 193 -9.02 -12.85 4.08
C LEU A 193 -9.47 -14.22 4.60
N LYS A 194 -8.76 -15.31 4.29
CA LYS A 194 -9.05 -16.66 4.82
C LYS A 194 -8.96 -16.70 6.35
N LEU A 195 -7.93 -16.08 6.93
CA LEU A 195 -7.78 -15.97 8.37
C LEU A 195 -8.90 -15.15 9.02
N PHE A 196 -9.33 -14.05 8.39
CA PHE A 196 -10.48 -13.30 8.89
C PHE A 196 -11.78 -14.12 8.86
N CYS A 197 -12.01 -14.90 7.80
CA CYS A 197 -13.13 -15.83 7.75
C CYS A 197 -13.05 -16.89 8.85
N ARG A 198 -11.85 -17.42 9.11
CA ARG A 198 -11.60 -18.41 10.17
C ARG A 198 -11.84 -17.81 11.57
N MET A 199 -11.31 -16.62 11.85
CA MET A 199 -11.54 -15.87 13.09
C MET A 199 -13.05 -15.76 13.38
N ARG A 200 -13.84 -15.39 12.36
CA ARG A 200 -15.31 -15.29 12.49
C ARG A 200 -16.00 -16.63 12.67
N SER A 201 -15.53 -17.69 12.01
CA SER A 201 -16.08 -19.05 12.17
C SER A 201 -15.81 -19.63 13.56
N GLU A 202 -14.72 -19.21 14.21
CA GLU A 202 -14.39 -19.53 15.61
C GLU A 202 -15.11 -18.58 16.60
N ALA A 203 -16.15 -17.87 16.15
CA ALA A 203 -16.99 -16.96 16.93
C ALA A 203 -16.24 -15.79 17.63
N MET A 204 -15.02 -15.47 17.18
CA MET A 204 -14.28 -14.33 17.69
C MET A 204 -14.84 -13.03 17.12
N ARG A 205 -15.21 -12.10 18.01
CA ARG A 205 -15.68 -10.77 17.61
C ARG A 205 -14.47 -9.92 17.19
N PRO A 206 -14.37 -9.52 15.91
CA PRO A 206 -13.25 -8.70 15.47
C PRO A 206 -13.32 -7.29 16.08
N ASP A 207 -12.16 -6.74 16.41
CA ASP A 207 -12.04 -5.35 16.86
C ASP A 207 -12.14 -4.37 15.68
N VAL A 208 -12.21 -3.07 15.97
CA VAL A 208 -12.27 -2.03 14.92
C VAL A 208 -11.01 -2.00 14.05
N VAL A 209 -9.88 -2.50 14.57
CA VAL A 209 -8.54 -2.41 13.96
C VAL A 209 -8.38 -3.37 12.78
N VAL A 210 -9.00 -4.54 12.83
CA VAL A 210 -8.93 -5.55 11.76
C VAL A 210 -9.63 -5.12 10.47
N PHE A 211 -10.65 -4.25 10.53
CA PHE A 211 -11.47 -3.90 9.37
C PHE A 211 -10.68 -3.15 8.29
N PRO A 212 -9.92 -2.08 8.59
CA PRO A 212 -9.04 -1.46 7.60
C PRO A 212 -8.08 -2.43 6.91
N ILE A 213 -7.55 -3.42 7.66
CA ILE A 213 -6.62 -4.42 7.13
C ILE A 213 -7.31 -5.34 6.12
N VAL A 214 -8.47 -5.90 6.50
CA VAL A 214 -9.26 -6.82 5.66
C VAL A 214 -9.84 -6.10 4.44
N LEU A 215 -10.29 -4.86 4.59
CA LEU A 215 -10.75 -4.02 3.49
C LEU A 215 -9.62 -3.68 2.52
N SER A 216 -8.41 -3.40 3.02
CA SER A 216 -7.22 -3.21 2.19
C SER A 216 -6.82 -4.48 1.44
N ALA A 217 -6.86 -5.64 2.09
CA ALA A 217 -6.65 -6.94 1.44
C ALA A 217 -7.68 -7.18 0.32
N SER A 218 -8.95 -6.88 0.58
CA SER A 218 -10.02 -6.95 -0.43
C SER A 218 -9.78 -5.99 -1.60
N ALA A 219 -9.33 -4.76 -1.32
CA ALA A 219 -8.99 -3.74 -2.30
C ALA A 219 -7.81 -4.15 -3.21
N ASN A 220 -6.82 -4.82 -2.64
CA ASN A 220 -5.62 -5.28 -3.36
C ASN A 220 -5.95 -6.45 -4.30
N LEU A 221 -6.84 -7.35 -3.89
CA LEU A 221 -7.34 -8.44 -4.74
C LEU A 221 -8.47 -8.01 -5.69
N ALA A 222 -9.01 -6.81 -5.49
CA ALA A 222 -10.28 -6.35 -6.04
C ALA A 222 -11.44 -7.33 -5.82
N ALA A 223 -11.47 -7.95 -4.64
CA ALA A 223 -12.50 -8.87 -4.19
C ALA A 223 -13.73 -8.08 -3.67
N LEU A 224 -14.46 -7.45 -4.59
CA LEU A 224 -15.58 -6.57 -4.27
C LEU A 224 -16.63 -7.25 -3.39
N ARG A 225 -17.00 -8.50 -3.70
CA ARG A 225 -18.03 -9.22 -2.93
C ARG A 225 -17.62 -9.45 -1.48
N HIS A 226 -16.35 -9.79 -1.26
CA HIS A 226 -15.80 -9.93 0.09
C HIS A 226 -15.82 -8.58 0.81
N GLY A 227 -15.39 -7.50 0.16
CA GLY A 227 -15.46 -6.14 0.69
C GLY A 227 -16.89 -5.73 1.08
N MET A 228 -17.89 -6.05 0.26
CA MET A 228 -19.31 -5.79 0.58
C MET A 228 -19.81 -6.60 1.78
N GLN A 229 -19.40 -7.87 1.93
CA GLN A 229 -19.75 -8.66 3.10
C GLN A 229 -19.16 -8.07 4.39
N VAL A 230 -17.91 -7.60 4.33
CA VAL A 230 -17.25 -6.91 5.44
C VAL A 230 -17.95 -5.59 5.76
N HIS A 231 -18.33 -4.81 4.75
CA HIS A 231 -19.11 -3.58 4.93
C HIS A 231 -20.48 -3.85 5.58
N GLY A 232 -21.19 -4.88 5.17
CA GLY A 232 -22.44 -5.29 5.81
C GLY A 232 -22.26 -5.78 7.26
N TYR A 233 -21.08 -6.32 7.60
CA TYR A 233 -20.73 -6.61 9.00
C TYR A 233 -20.48 -5.32 9.80
N ILE A 234 -19.74 -4.36 9.23
CA ILE A 234 -19.44 -3.05 9.83
C ILE A 234 -20.73 -2.33 10.21
N ILE A 235 -21.69 -2.22 9.29
CA ILE A 235 -22.98 -1.57 9.53
C ILE A 235 -23.76 -2.26 10.66
N ARG A 236 -23.83 -3.59 10.64
CA ARG A 236 -24.54 -4.36 11.69
C ARG A 236 -23.86 -4.27 13.06
N SER A 237 -22.57 -3.93 13.09
CA SER A 237 -21.78 -3.81 14.32
C SER A 237 -21.76 -2.39 14.89
N GLY A 238 -22.31 -1.39 14.17
CA GLY A 238 -22.37 0.00 14.60
C GLY A 238 -21.01 0.71 14.63
N ILE A 239 -20.05 0.27 13.79
CA ILE A 239 -18.68 0.82 13.75
C ILE A 239 -18.41 1.67 12.50
N GLU A 240 -19.42 1.91 11.66
CA GLU A 240 -19.35 2.68 10.42
C GLU A 240 -19.02 4.16 10.64
N SER A 241 -19.27 4.69 11.83
CA SER A 241 -18.93 6.08 12.21
C SER A 241 -17.43 6.31 12.42
N ASN A 242 -16.63 5.23 12.54
CA ASN A 242 -15.18 5.35 12.70
C ASN A 242 -14.51 5.86 11.41
N VAL A 243 -13.82 7.00 11.49
CA VAL A 243 -13.20 7.65 10.33
C VAL A 243 -12.16 6.78 9.61
N PHE A 244 -11.44 5.91 10.32
CA PHE A 244 -10.46 5.00 9.73
C PHE A 244 -11.16 3.85 8.97
N VAL A 245 -12.25 3.32 9.52
CA VAL A 245 -13.09 2.32 8.84
C VAL A 245 -13.73 2.93 7.60
N GLY A 246 -14.31 4.14 7.71
CA GLY A 246 -14.88 4.88 6.58
C GLY A 246 -13.86 5.10 5.46
N SER A 247 -12.66 5.57 5.80
CA SER A 247 -11.57 5.76 4.83
C SER A 247 -11.16 4.46 4.15
N ALA A 248 -11.08 3.36 4.89
CA ALA A 248 -10.75 2.04 4.34
C ALA A 248 -11.85 1.49 3.41
N LEU A 249 -13.13 1.74 3.72
CA LEU A 249 -14.26 1.40 2.86
C LEU A 249 -14.21 2.20 1.55
N VAL A 250 -13.96 3.52 1.61
CA VAL A 250 -13.79 4.36 0.42
C VAL A 250 -12.66 3.82 -0.46
N ASN A 251 -11.51 3.50 0.13
CA ASN A 251 -10.37 2.89 -0.58
C ASN A 251 -10.74 1.55 -1.22
N MET A 252 -11.43 0.67 -0.49
CA MET A 252 -11.85 -0.64 -0.98
C MET A 252 -12.76 -0.52 -2.20
N TYR A 253 -13.82 0.29 -2.13
CA TYR A 253 -14.72 0.50 -3.26
C TYR A 253 -14.01 1.14 -4.45
N SER A 254 -13.16 2.14 -4.21
CA SER A 254 -12.39 2.82 -5.27
C SER A 254 -11.45 1.86 -6.00
N LYS A 255 -10.74 0.99 -5.26
CA LYS A 255 -9.84 -0.05 -5.80
C LYS A 255 -10.56 -1.31 -6.29
N CYS A 256 -11.88 -1.35 -6.22
CA CYS A 256 -12.73 -2.33 -6.91
C CYS A 256 -13.48 -1.73 -8.12
N GLY A 257 -13.19 -0.46 -8.47
CA GLY A 257 -13.87 0.23 -9.57
C GLY A 257 -15.32 0.62 -9.25
N CYS A 258 -15.72 0.72 -7.99
CA CYS A 258 -17.07 1.12 -7.57
C CYS A 258 -17.06 2.55 -7.02
N THR A 259 -16.75 3.52 -7.88
CA THR A 259 -16.59 4.94 -7.49
C THR A 259 -17.86 5.54 -6.90
N MET A 260 -19.04 5.15 -7.42
CA MET A 260 -20.33 5.60 -6.88
C MET A 260 -20.55 5.15 -5.43
N ASP A 261 -20.23 3.89 -5.10
CA ASP A 261 -20.38 3.39 -3.74
C ASP A 261 -19.31 3.97 -2.81
N ALA A 262 -18.08 4.19 -3.30
CA ALA A 262 -17.05 4.93 -2.58
C ALA A 262 -17.53 6.35 -2.22
N SER A 263 -18.14 7.05 -3.18
CA SER A 263 -18.70 8.40 -3.00
C SER A 263 -19.84 8.42 -1.99
N LYS A 264 -20.75 7.43 -2.01
CA LYS A 264 -21.82 7.29 -1.00
C LYS A 264 -21.25 7.09 0.40
N VAL A 265 -20.28 6.19 0.55
CA VAL A 265 -19.63 5.95 1.85
C VAL A 265 -18.98 7.25 2.33
N PHE A 266 -18.18 7.90 1.48
CA PHE A 266 -17.54 9.17 1.80
C PHE A 266 -18.55 10.24 2.22
N GLY A 267 -19.64 10.42 1.45
CA GLY A 267 -20.72 11.34 1.77
C GLY A 267 -21.33 11.11 3.15
N ASN A 268 -21.58 9.84 3.49
CA ASN A 268 -22.19 9.42 4.76
C ASN A 268 -21.25 9.47 5.97
N MET A 269 -19.94 9.68 5.80
CA MET A 269 -19.02 9.83 6.92
C MET A 269 -19.34 11.11 7.72
N SER A 270 -19.58 10.95 9.03
CA SER A 270 -19.85 12.06 9.96
C SER A 270 -18.65 12.97 10.15
N GLU A 271 -17.45 12.39 10.20
CA GLU A 271 -16.17 13.09 10.27
C GLU A 271 -15.31 12.72 9.08
N LYS A 272 -14.67 13.71 8.47
CA LYS A 272 -13.76 13.53 7.34
C LYS A 272 -12.42 14.15 7.72
N ASN A 273 -11.38 13.32 7.79
CA ASN A 273 -10.01 13.79 7.99
C ASN A 273 -9.26 13.86 6.65
N VAL A 274 -8.04 14.39 6.67
CA VAL A 274 -7.16 14.50 5.48
C VAL A 274 -7.01 13.16 4.76
N VAL A 275 -6.93 12.04 5.50
CA VAL A 275 -6.80 10.69 4.91
C VAL A 275 -8.04 10.32 4.09
N SER A 276 -9.24 10.56 4.61
CA SER A 276 -10.50 10.26 3.92
C SER A 276 -10.66 11.07 2.63
N TRP A 277 -10.33 12.37 2.66
CA TRP A 277 -10.34 13.24 1.47
C TRP A 277 -9.35 12.76 0.41
N ASN A 278 -8.10 12.52 0.82
CA ASN A 278 -7.04 12.06 -0.09
C ASN A 278 -7.38 10.71 -0.73
N THR A 279 -8.01 9.81 0.04
CA THR A 279 -8.45 8.51 -0.45
C THR A 279 -9.49 8.67 -1.55
N MET A 280 -10.48 9.54 -1.37
CA MET A 280 -11.52 9.77 -2.38
C MET A 280 -10.98 10.51 -3.62
N ILE A 281 -10.14 11.54 -3.44
CA ILE A 281 -9.48 12.26 -4.55
C ILE A 281 -8.65 11.29 -5.40
N SER A 282 -7.81 10.47 -4.76
CA SER A 282 -6.99 9.47 -5.45
C SER A 282 -7.85 8.38 -6.09
N GLY A 283 -8.95 8.00 -5.44
CA GLY A 283 -9.93 7.06 -5.97
C GLY A 283 -10.54 7.52 -7.28
N TYR A 284 -11.00 8.78 -7.36
CA TYR A 284 -11.50 9.35 -8.61
C TYR A 284 -10.41 9.49 -9.68
N ALA A 285 -9.21 9.95 -9.31
CA ALA A 285 -8.08 10.07 -10.24
C ALA A 285 -7.73 8.73 -10.90
N GLN A 286 -7.60 7.66 -10.11
CA GLN A 286 -7.32 6.30 -10.60
C GLN A 286 -8.44 5.71 -11.45
N ASN A 287 -9.66 6.25 -11.36
CA ASN A 287 -10.81 5.77 -12.12
C ASN A 287 -11.13 6.61 -13.37
N GLY A 288 -10.30 7.62 -13.69
CA GLY A 288 -10.50 8.49 -14.84
C GLY A 288 -11.51 9.62 -14.62
N HIS A 289 -11.93 9.86 -13.37
CA HIS A 289 -12.86 10.91 -12.98
C HIS A 289 -12.11 12.16 -12.49
N ALA A 290 -11.26 12.72 -13.35
CA ALA A 290 -10.36 13.80 -12.95
C ALA A 290 -11.12 15.06 -12.49
N LYS A 291 -12.25 15.39 -13.14
CA LYS A 291 -13.05 16.57 -12.77
C LYS A 291 -13.59 16.46 -11.35
N GLU A 292 -14.11 15.29 -11.00
CA GLU A 292 -14.64 14.97 -9.68
C GLU A 292 -13.52 14.97 -8.62
N ALA A 293 -12.32 14.51 -8.97
CA ALA A 293 -11.15 14.58 -8.09
C ALA A 293 -10.74 16.03 -7.78
N LEU A 294 -10.69 16.90 -8.80
CA LEU A 294 -10.36 18.32 -8.62
C LEU A 294 -11.45 19.07 -7.84
N GLN A 295 -12.73 18.78 -8.10
CA GLN A 295 -13.83 19.34 -7.33
C GLN A 295 -13.78 18.94 -5.85
N LEU A 296 -13.38 17.70 -5.53
CA LEU A 296 -13.18 17.29 -4.15
C LEU A 296 -12.01 18.00 -3.47
N TYR A 297 -10.94 18.32 -4.19
CA TYR A 297 -9.86 19.16 -3.67
C TYR A 297 -10.38 20.55 -3.28
N ASP A 298 -11.18 21.17 -4.14
CA ASP A 298 -11.78 22.47 -3.83
C ASP A 298 -12.73 22.40 -2.63
N GLN A 299 -13.52 21.33 -2.52
CA GLN A 299 -14.38 21.10 -1.35
C GLN A 299 -13.56 20.87 -0.06
N MET A 300 -12.44 20.15 -0.14
CA MET A 300 -11.54 19.91 0.99
C MET A 300 -10.99 21.24 1.54
N THR A 301 -10.54 22.14 0.65
CA THR A 301 -10.02 23.45 1.03
C THR A 301 -11.11 24.36 1.60
N GLN A 302 -12.30 24.37 0.98
CA GLN A 302 -13.47 25.13 1.47
C GLN A 302 -13.95 24.64 2.85
N ALA A 303 -13.83 23.34 3.12
CA ALA A 303 -14.13 22.76 4.43
C ALA A 303 -13.05 23.05 5.50
N GLY A 304 -12.01 23.83 5.17
CA GLY A 304 -10.93 24.19 6.08
C GLY A 304 -9.94 23.06 6.37
N THR A 305 -10.03 21.93 5.64
CA THR A 305 -9.10 20.81 5.80
C THR A 305 -7.84 21.11 4.99
N LYS A 306 -6.70 21.27 5.67
CA LYS A 306 -5.43 21.62 5.00
C LYS A 306 -4.93 20.47 4.12
N PRO A 307 -4.69 20.71 2.81
CA PRO A 307 -4.00 19.77 1.94
C PRO A 307 -2.63 19.38 2.49
N ASN A 308 -2.21 18.15 2.24
CA ASN A 308 -0.85 17.68 2.52
C ASN A 308 -0.20 17.12 1.26
N TYR A 309 1.03 16.62 1.38
CA TYR A 309 1.77 16.06 0.25
C TYR A 309 1.00 14.94 -0.47
N VAL A 310 0.26 14.09 0.25
CA VAL A 310 -0.55 13.02 -0.37
C VAL A 310 -1.73 13.60 -1.17
N THR A 311 -2.30 14.72 -0.73
CA THR A 311 -3.36 15.43 -1.47
C THR A 311 -2.88 15.83 -2.86
N PHE A 312 -1.70 16.43 -2.95
CA PHE A 312 -1.12 16.88 -4.22
C PHE A 312 -0.74 15.71 -5.13
N ILE A 313 -0.29 14.56 -4.60
CA ILE A 313 -0.11 13.35 -5.42
C ILE A 313 -1.43 12.95 -6.11
N GLY A 314 -2.55 12.95 -5.37
CA GLY A 314 -3.87 12.62 -5.91
C GLY A 314 -4.32 13.60 -7.00
N VAL A 315 -4.21 14.91 -6.76
CA VAL A 315 -4.57 15.98 -7.72
C VAL A 315 -3.71 15.92 -8.98
N LEU A 316 -2.39 15.81 -8.82
CA LEU A 316 -1.45 15.73 -9.95
C LEU A 316 -1.67 14.44 -10.77
N SER A 317 -2.02 13.33 -10.12
CA SER A 317 -2.40 12.08 -10.81
C SER A 317 -3.67 12.26 -11.63
N ALA A 318 -4.66 13.02 -11.11
CA ALA A 318 -5.89 13.33 -11.83
C ALA A 318 -5.58 14.16 -13.08
N CYS A 319 -4.76 15.21 -12.95
CA CYS A 319 -4.29 16.01 -14.08
C CYS A 319 -3.52 15.15 -15.10
N CYS A 320 -2.61 14.30 -14.62
CA CYS A 320 -1.83 13.37 -15.44
C CYS A 320 -2.71 12.44 -16.28
N HIS A 321 -3.75 11.85 -15.69
CA HIS A 321 -4.60 10.91 -16.39
C HIS A 321 -5.64 11.55 -17.31
N ALA A 322 -5.92 12.84 -17.13
CA ALA A 322 -6.81 13.62 -18.01
C ALA A 322 -6.07 14.54 -18.99
N GLY A 323 -4.73 14.60 -18.94
CA GLY A 323 -3.92 15.46 -19.82
C GLY A 323 -4.01 16.95 -19.53
N LEU A 324 -4.39 17.32 -18.30
CA LEU A 324 -4.55 18.70 -17.85
C LEU A 324 -3.19 19.30 -17.45
N VAL A 325 -2.35 19.60 -18.45
CA VAL A 325 -0.95 20.01 -18.23
C VAL A 325 -0.85 21.33 -17.48
N ASP A 326 -1.66 22.32 -17.84
CA ASP A 326 -1.60 23.66 -17.26
C ASP A 326 -2.11 23.67 -15.82
N GLU A 327 -3.21 22.95 -15.55
CA GLU A 327 -3.73 22.74 -14.20
C GLU A 327 -2.73 21.97 -13.34
N GLY A 328 -2.09 20.92 -13.87
CA GLY A 328 -1.06 20.18 -13.15
C GLY A 328 0.13 21.06 -12.75
N ARG A 329 0.59 21.95 -13.65
CA ARG A 329 1.63 22.95 -13.32
C ARG A 329 1.15 23.93 -12.26
N SER A 330 -0.08 24.42 -12.37
CA SER A 330 -0.67 25.33 -11.40
C SER A 330 -0.72 24.71 -10.00
N TYR A 331 -1.24 23.48 -9.87
CA TYR A 331 -1.28 22.78 -8.60
C TYR A 331 0.11 22.50 -8.03
N PHE A 332 1.05 22.04 -8.87
CA PHE A 332 2.43 21.80 -8.44
C PHE A 332 3.10 23.07 -7.87
N ASN A 333 2.86 24.23 -8.50
CA ASN A 333 3.38 25.51 -8.01
C ASN A 333 2.66 25.97 -6.73
N SER A 334 1.32 25.85 -6.67
CA SER A 334 0.52 26.24 -5.49
C SER A 334 0.92 25.44 -4.25
N MET A 335 1.32 24.18 -4.42
CA MET A 335 1.84 23.34 -3.33
C MET A 335 3.01 24.00 -2.60
N ILE A 336 3.88 24.68 -3.35
CA ILE A 336 5.08 25.35 -2.82
C ILE A 336 4.72 26.76 -2.31
N SER A 337 4.05 27.56 -3.14
CA SER A 337 3.80 28.98 -2.86
C SER A 337 2.75 29.18 -1.78
N ASP A 338 1.64 28.43 -1.85
CA ASP A 338 0.43 28.71 -1.08
C ASP A 338 0.31 27.76 0.12
N HIS A 339 0.80 26.52 -0.03
CA HIS A 339 0.73 25.49 1.01
C HIS A 339 2.05 25.22 1.72
N HIS A 340 3.16 25.77 1.23
CA HIS A 340 4.52 25.58 1.79
C HIS A 340 4.93 24.10 1.94
N ILE A 341 4.46 23.25 1.02
CA ILE A 341 4.79 21.83 0.97
C ILE A 341 5.95 21.63 -0.01
N GLN A 342 7.04 21.04 0.49
CA GLN A 342 8.19 20.71 -0.35
C GLN A 342 7.88 19.50 -1.25
N PRO A 343 8.14 19.58 -2.56
CA PRO A 343 7.94 18.46 -3.48
C PRO A 343 8.84 17.26 -3.12
N ARG A 344 8.24 16.08 -3.09
CA ARG A 344 8.90 14.77 -2.96
C ARG A 344 8.96 14.05 -4.31
N ALA A 345 9.72 12.95 -4.38
CA ALA A 345 9.90 12.14 -5.59
C ALA A 345 8.57 11.80 -6.29
N ASP A 346 7.54 11.41 -5.53
CA ASP A 346 6.21 11.09 -6.07
C ASP A 346 5.55 12.25 -6.83
N HIS A 347 5.73 13.50 -6.40
CA HIS A 347 5.16 14.66 -7.10
C HIS A 347 5.86 14.91 -8.43
N TYR A 348 7.20 14.78 -8.42
CA TYR A 348 7.99 14.86 -9.65
C TYR A 348 7.63 13.72 -10.60
N ALA A 349 7.43 12.50 -10.10
CA ALA A 349 6.98 11.37 -10.91
C ALA A 349 5.63 11.64 -11.59
N CYS A 350 4.64 12.19 -10.87
CA CYS A 350 3.36 12.59 -11.45
C CYS A 350 3.52 13.66 -12.54
N MET A 351 4.38 14.66 -12.32
CA MET A 351 4.64 15.73 -13.30
C MET A 351 5.42 15.25 -14.53
N VAL A 352 6.39 14.37 -14.35
CA VAL A 352 7.14 13.72 -15.44
C VAL A 352 6.20 12.83 -16.26
N ASP A 353 5.30 12.06 -15.62
CA ASP A 353 4.29 11.27 -16.33
C ASP A 353 3.31 12.19 -17.09
N LEU A 354 2.86 13.30 -16.48
CA LEU A 354 2.00 14.29 -17.14
C LEU A 354 2.66 14.92 -18.37
N HIS A 355 3.90 15.43 -18.26
CA HIS A 355 4.64 15.97 -19.40
C HIS A 355 4.95 14.90 -20.44
N GLY A 356 5.32 13.71 -19.99
CA GLY A 356 5.63 12.58 -20.84
C GLY A 356 4.45 12.16 -21.70
N ARG A 357 3.25 11.98 -21.11
CA ARG A 357 2.02 11.64 -21.84
C ARG A 357 1.62 12.74 -22.82
N ALA A 358 1.79 14.01 -22.43
CA ALA A 358 1.53 15.16 -23.30
C ALA A 358 2.55 15.34 -24.45
N GLY A 359 3.63 14.55 -24.48
CA GLY A 359 4.68 14.66 -25.51
C GLY A 359 5.72 15.74 -25.24
N CYS A 360 5.64 16.42 -24.09
CA CYS A 360 6.61 17.43 -23.66
C CYS A 360 7.87 16.79 -23.06
N LEU A 361 8.52 15.87 -23.80
CA LEU A 361 9.65 15.08 -23.30
C LEU A 361 10.84 15.92 -22.82
N ASN A 362 11.15 17.02 -23.50
CA ASN A 362 12.22 17.92 -23.10
C ASN A 362 11.92 18.60 -21.75
N GLU A 363 10.66 18.94 -21.50
CA GLU A 363 10.25 19.53 -20.21
C GLU A 363 10.27 18.47 -19.10
N ALA A 364 9.89 17.23 -19.42
CA ALA A 364 10.02 16.11 -18.50
C ALA A 364 11.49 15.88 -18.10
N GLU A 365 12.42 15.88 -19.06
CA GLU A 365 13.86 15.75 -18.80
C GLU A 365 14.42 16.92 -17.98
N LYS A 366 14.06 18.17 -18.32
CA LYS A 366 14.43 19.35 -17.51
C LYS A 366 13.94 19.24 -16.07
N LEU A 367 12.74 18.71 -15.88
CA LEU A 367 12.15 18.53 -14.55
C LEU A 367 12.92 17.48 -13.74
N ILE A 368 13.35 16.38 -14.37
CA ILE A 368 14.21 15.38 -13.73
C ILE A 368 15.54 16.01 -13.31
N ASN A 369 16.16 16.80 -14.19
CA ASN A 369 17.44 17.46 -13.93
C ASN A 369 17.37 18.54 -12.85
N SER A 370 16.19 19.07 -12.53
CA SER A 370 15.99 20.09 -11.48
C SER A 370 15.63 19.49 -10.11
N MET A 371 15.55 18.17 -9.99
CA MET A 371 15.23 17.51 -8.72
C MET A 371 16.36 17.71 -7.68
N PRO A 372 16.04 18.08 -6.42
CA PRO A 372 17.04 18.35 -5.39
C PRO A 372 17.59 17.08 -4.70
N PHE A 373 17.25 15.90 -5.19
CA PHE A 373 17.64 14.60 -4.64
C PHE A 373 17.82 13.57 -5.76
N GLU A 374 18.43 12.43 -5.44
CA GLU A 374 18.65 11.35 -6.40
C GLU A 374 17.32 10.81 -6.96
N THR A 375 17.31 10.56 -8.27
CA THR A 375 16.13 10.12 -9.00
C THR A 375 15.85 8.64 -8.75
N ASP A 376 14.59 8.30 -8.51
CA ASP A 376 14.16 6.92 -8.29
C ASP A 376 13.72 6.21 -9.60
N GLY A 377 13.43 4.91 -9.50
CA GLY A 377 12.98 4.12 -10.65
C GLY A 377 11.58 4.47 -11.15
N VAL A 378 10.75 5.18 -10.37
CA VAL A 378 9.39 5.55 -10.78
C VAL A 378 9.45 6.67 -11.80
N VAL A 379 10.25 7.70 -11.54
CA VAL A 379 10.44 8.87 -12.42
C VAL A 379 11.00 8.44 -13.79
N TRP A 380 12.09 7.66 -13.80
CA TRP A 380 12.66 7.16 -15.05
C TRP A 380 11.73 6.20 -15.78
N GLY A 381 10.95 5.40 -15.04
CA GLY A 381 9.93 4.51 -15.60
C GLY A 381 8.83 5.27 -16.35
N ALA A 382 8.36 6.40 -15.79
CA ALA A 382 7.40 7.29 -16.44
C ALA A 382 7.98 7.88 -17.74
N LEU A 383 9.22 8.38 -17.71
CA LEU A 383 9.88 8.93 -18.89
C LEU A 383 10.09 7.86 -19.98
N LEU A 384 10.54 6.65 -19.61
CA LEU A 384 10.71 5.54 -20.55
C LEU A 384 9.37 5.14 -21.20
N GLY A 385 8.30 5.10 -20.40
CA GLY A 385 6.95 4.87 -20.89
C GLY A 385 6.49 5.92 -21.91
N ALA A 386 6.79 7.20 -21.64
CA ALA A 386 6.49 8.31 -22.54
C ALA A 386 7.32 8.25 -23.83
N CYS A 387 8.61 7.94 -23.75
CA CYS A 387 9.48 7.78 -24.91
C CYS A 387 8.98 6.68 -25.85
N ARG A 388 8.40 5.60 -25.31
CA ARG A 388 7.74 4.57 -26.12
C ARG A 388 6.50 5.10 -26.84
N ILE A 389 5.70 5.93 -26.20
CA ILE A 389 4.47 6.49 -26.80
C ILE A 389 4.82 7.45 -27.93
N HIS A 390 5.83 8.30 -27.73
CA HIS A 390 6.21 9.36 -28.66
C HIS A 390 7.39 8.99 -29.59
N GLY A 391 7.87 7.76 -29.55
CA GLY A 391 8.92 7.25 -30.44
C GLY A 391 10.30 7.88 -30.24
N ASN A 392 10.61 8.44 -29.06
CA ASN A 392 11.92 9.05 -28.80
C ASN A 392 12.95 8.00 -28.35
N LEU A 393 13.71 7.48 -29.32
CA LEU A 393 14.67 6.41 -29.10
C LEU A 393 15.81 6.80 -28.15
N GLU A 394 16.42 7.96 -28.35
CA GLU A 394 17.61 8.36 -27.60
C GLU A 394 17.30 8.61 -26.13
N LEU A 395 16.22 9.34 -25.85
CA LEU A 395 15.78 9.59 -24.48
C LEU A 395 15.25 8.32 -23.81
N GLY A 396 14.60 7.43 -24.57
CA GLY A 396 14.17 6.12 -24.09
C GLY A 396 15.36 5.23 -23.69
N LYS A 397 16.43 5.21 -24.50
CA LYS A 397 17.67 4.52 -24.15
C LYS A 397 18.28 5.09 -22.88
N HIS A 398 18.40 6.42 -22.79
CA HIS A 398 18.95 7.09 -21.62
C HIS A 398 18.18 6.74 -20.33
N ALA A 399 16.85 6.85 -20.35
CA ALA A 399 16.00 6.49 -19.21
C ALA A 399 16.15 5.01 -18.80
N ALA A 400 16.25 4.10 -19.78
CA ALA A 400 16.42 2.67 -19.52
C ALA A 400 17.78 2.34 -18.88
N GLU A 401 18.87 3.00 -19.30
CA GLU A 401 20.20 2.81 -18.69
C GLU A 401 20.22 3.19 -17.21
N HIS A 402 19.52 4.26 -16.83
CA HIS A 402 19.35 4.63 -15.42
C HIS A 402 18.53 3.57 -14.65
N LEU A 403 17.44 3.08 -15.23
CA LEU A 403 16.63 2.01 -14.63
C LEU A 403 17.38 0.70 -14.46
N PHE A 404 18.28 0.33 -15.38
CA PHE A 404 19.08 -0.89 -15.26
C PHE A 404 20.09 -0.82 -14.11
N LYS A 405 20.53 0.39 -13.73
CA LYS A 405 21.40 0.61 -12.56
C LYS A 405 20.59 0.58 -11.26
N LEU A 406 19.43 1.24 -11.23
CA LEU A 406 18.58 1.34 -10.04
C LEU A 406 17.84 0.03 -9.72
N GLU A 407 17.31 -0.64 -10.74
CA GLU A 407 16.42 -1.80 -10.59
C GLU A 407 16.81 -2.94 -11.55
N PRO A 408 18.03 -3.50 -11.43
CA PRO A 408 18.58 -4.44 -12.41
C PRO A 408 17.74 -5.70 -12.63
N LYS A 409 16.96 -6.11 -11.62
CA LYS A 409 16.11 -7.31 -11.65
C LYS A 409 14.68 -7.07 -12.16
N ARG A 410 14.27 -5.82 -12.39
CA ARG A 410 12.90 -5.50 -12.80
C ARG A 410 12.74 -5.68 -14.31
N ALA A 411 11.81 -6.53 -14.74
CA ALA A 411 11.63 -6.84 -16.16
C ALA A 411 11.00 -5.72 -17.01
N GLY A 412 10.24 -4.81 -16.38
CA GLY A 412 9.49 -3.75 -17.05
C GLY A 412 10.35 -2.84 -17.95
N PRO A 413 11.43 -2.22 -17.43
CA PRO A 413 12.31 -1.35 -18.21
C PRO A 413 12.92 -2.04 -19.44
N TYR A 414 13.40 -3.28 -19.31
CA TYR A 414 13.96 -4.03 -20.44
C TYR A 414 12.91 -4.31 -21.50
N LYS A 415 11.69 -4.69 -21.09
CA LYS A 415 10.56 -4.89 -22.03
C LYS A 415 10.24 -3.58 -22.77
N LEU A 416 10.17 -2.45 -22.07
CA LEU A 416 9.89 -1.16 -22.70
C LEU A 416 10.97 -0.75 -23.69
N LEU A 417 12.25 -0.85 -23.34
CA LEU A 417 13.35 -0.53 -24.26
C LEU A 417 13.38 -1.48 -25.47
N SER A 418 13.21 -2.78 -25.24
CA SER A 418 13.08 -3.77 -26.33
C SER A 418 11.92 -3.43 -27.26
N ASN A 419 10.81 -2.93 -26.73
CA ASN A 419 9.66 -2.54 -27.54
C ASN A 419 9.96 -1.28 -28.38
N ILE A 420 10.69 -0.30 -27.81
CA ILE A 420 11.14 0.89 -28.54
C ILE A 420 12.09 0.51 -29.68
N TYR A 421 13.04 -0.40 -29.47
CA TYR A 421 13.91 -0.87 -30.54
C TYR A 421 13.14 -1.63 -31.63
N ALA A 422 12.17 -2.47 -31.23
CA ALA A 422 11.34 -3.22 -32.17
C ALA A 422 10.48 -2.29 -33.05
N SER A 423 9.93 -1.20 -32.50
CA SER A 423 9.09 -0.26 -33.28
C SER A 423 9.86 0.49 -34.36
N VAL A 424 11.19 0.60 -34.25
CA VAL A 424 12.07 1.20 -35.28
C VAL A 424 12.86 0.15 -36.07
N GLY A 425 12.52 -1.15 -35.94
CA GLY A 425 13.15 -2.24 -36.70
C GLY A 425 14.58 -2.62 -36.29
N ARG A 426 15.07 -2.17 -35.12
CA ARG A 426 16.43 -2.47 -34.61
C ARG A 426 16.47 -3.83 -33.88
N TRP A 427 16.29 -4.92 -34.62
CA TRP A 427 16.20 -6.28 -34.06
C TRP A 427 17.48 -6.77 -33.37
N ASP A 428 18.65 -6.32 -33.81
CA ASP A 428 19.92 -6.65 -33.14
C ASP A 428 19.96 -6.12 -31.71
N ASP A 429 19.45 -4.91 -31.47
CA ASP A 429 19.41 -4.33 -30.14
C ASP A 429 18.31 -4.95 -29.27
N VAL A 430 17.19 -5.38 -29.88
CA VAL A 430 16.20 -6.24 -29.22
C VAL A 430 16.86 -7.53 -28.70
N ALA A 431 17.69 -8.17 -29.52
CA ALA A 431 18.41 -9.37 -29.12
C ALA A 431 19.41 -9.08 -27.98
N LYS A 432 20.16 -7.97 -28.04
CA LYS A 432 21.07 -7.54 -26.96
C LYS A 432 20.34 -7.34 -25.63
N VAL A 433 19.23 -6.60 -25.62
CA VAL A 433 18.44 -6.36 -24.39
C VAL A 433 17.90 -7.67 -23.82
N ARG A 434 17.44 -8.59 -24.68
CA ARG A 434 16.97 -9.92 -24.24
C ARG A 434 18.08 -10.80 -23.66
N ASN A 435 19.30 -10.70 -24.20
CA ASN A 435 20.46 -11.42 -23.66
C ASN A 435 20.87 -10.83 -22.30
N GLU A 436 20.91 -9.50 -22.17
CA GLU A 436 21.20 -8.84 -20.89
C GLU A 436 20.18 -9.21 -19.80
N MET A 437 18.90 -9.34 -20.15
CA MET A 437 17.88 -9.86 -19.23
C MET A 437 18.20 -11.28 -18.74
N LYS A 438 18.65 -12.17 -19.62
CA LYS A 438 19.02 -13.54 -19.28
C LYS A 438 20.25 -13.57 -18.38
N ASP A 439 21.29 -12.80 -18.73
CA ASP A 439 22.55 -12.74 -17.98
C ASP A 439 22.34 -12.24 -16.55
N LYS A 440 21.39 -11.30 -16.36
CA LYS A 440 21.00 -10.77 -15.04
C LYS A 440 19.95 -11.60 -14.31
N GLY A 441 19.50 -12.73 -14.89
CA GLY A 441 18.49 -13.60 -14.29
C GLY A 441 17.11 -12.95 -14.14
N VAL A 442 16.76 -11.99 -15.02
CA VAL A 442 15.50 -11.26 -14.98
C VAL A 442 14.36 -12.16 -15.46
N LEU A 443 13.42 -12.48 -14.57
CA LEU A 443 12.27 -13.32 -14.90
C LEU A 443 11.19 -12.51 -15.63
N LYS A 444 10.67 -13.07 -16.73
CA LYS A 444 9.55 -12.49 -17.47
C LYS A 444 8.25 -12.84 -16.76
N GLU A 445 7.62 -11.84 -16.15
CA GLU A 445 6.24 -12.01 -15.66
C GLU A 445 5.27 -12.22 -16.85
N PRO A 446 4.45 -13.29 -16.83
CA PRO A 446 3.39 -13.48 -17.81
C PRO A 446 2.26 -12.48 -17.57
N GLY A 447 1.64 -12.03 -18.66
CA GLY A 447 0.41 -11.24 -18.56
C GLY A 447 -0.78 -12.17 -18.32
N TYR A 448 -1.60 -11.85 -17.33
CA TYR A 448 -2.83 -12.56 -17.05
C TYR A 448 -3.91 -11.59 -16.61
N SER A 449 -5.16 -12.03 -16.77
CA SER A 449 -6.34 -11.29 -16.38
C SER A 449 -7.22 -12.17 -15.50
N TRP A 450 -7.90 -11.57 -14.53
CA TRP A 450 -8.80 -12.32 -13.66
C TRP A 450 -10.12 -11.60 -13.43
N ILE A 451 -11.14 -12.40 -13.11
CA ILE A 451 -12.53 -11.99 -12.88
C ILE A 451 -13.12 -12.83 -11.75
N GLU A 452 -13.88 -12.18 -10.86
CA GLU A 452 -14.65 -12.87 -9.81
C GLU A 452 -16.06 -13.19 -10.35
N ALA A 453 -16.39 -14.48 -10.48
CA ALA A 453 -17.71 -14.95 -10.86
C ALA A 453 -18.12 -16.16 -10.01
N GLY A 454 -19.35 -16.15 -9.47
CA GLY A 454 -19.85 -17.26 -8.66
C GLY A 454 -19.05 -17.53 -7.36
N ASN A 455 -18.54 -16.48 -6.69
CA ASN A 455 -17.65 -16.57 -5.52
C ASN A 455 -16.30 -17.27 -5.78
N LYS A 456 -15.87 -17.37 -7.05
CA LYS A 456 -14.57 -17.89 -7.42
C LYS A 456 -13.84 -16.89 -8.31
N VAL A 457 -12.53 -16.77 -8.11
CA VAL A 457 -11.66 -16.02 -9.02
C VAL A 457 -11.26 -16.95 -10.15
N HIS A 458 -11.50 -16.51 -11.38
CA HIS A 458 -11.10 -17.20 -12.60
C HIS A 458 -10.00 -16.39 -13.26
N THR A 459 -8.88 -17.05 -13.53
CA THR A 459 -7.68 -16.42 -14.11
C THR A 459 -7.47 -16.96 -15.51
N PHE A 460 -7.13 -16.06 -16.42
CA PHE A 460 -6.88 -16.36 -17.83
C PHE A 460 -5.49 -15.86 -18.20
N VAL A 461 -4.73 -16.71 -18.86
CA VAL A 461 -3.52 -16.31 -19.59
C VAL A 461 -3.83 -16.15 -21.08
N ARG A 462 -2.85 -15.72 -21.87
CA ARG A 462 -3.02 -15.67 -23.33
C ARG A 462 -3.20 -17.09 -23.88
N GLU A 463 -4.15 -17.26 -24.82
CA GLU A 463 -4.49 -18.54 -25.46
C GLU A 463 -4.85 -19.66 -24.46
N ASP A 464 -5.39 -19.28 -23.30
CA ASP A 464 -5.71 -20.21 -22.23
C ASP A 464 -6.86 -21.17 -22.60
N ARG A 465 -6.56 -22.46 -22.54
CA ARG A 465 -7.52 -23.56 -22.73
C ARG A 465 -7.70 -24.44 -21.49
N SER A 466 -7.17 -24.02 -20.35
CA SER A 466 -7.24 -24.78 -19.10
C SER A 466 -8.61 -24.66 -18.40
N HIS A 467 -9.40 -23.65 -18.74
CA HIS A 467 -10.69 -23.40 -18.11
C HIS A 467 -11.75 -24.45 -18.52
N PRO A 468 -12.57 -24.99 -17.59
CA PRO A 468 -13.58 -26.00 -17.90
C PRO A 468 -14.61 -25.60 -18.96
N GLN A 469 -14.90 -24.30 -19.09
CA GLN A 469 -15.82 -23.73 -20.09
C GLN A 469 -15.09 -23.15 -21.31
N THR A 470 -13.92 -23.67 -21.67
CA THR A 470 -13.08 -23.10 -22.75
C THR A 470 -13.84 -23.00 -24.08
N ASP A 471 -14.61 -24.02 -24.46
CA ASP A 471 -15.33 -24.02 -25.73
C ASP A 471 -16.37 -22.89 -25.82
N ASP A 472 -17.15 -22.68 -24.74
CA ASP A 472 -18.13 -21.59 -24.65
C ASP A 472 -17.46 -20.20 -24.69
N ILE A 473 -16.33 -20.06 -23.99
CA ILE A 473 -15.56 -18.80 -23.96
C ILE A 473 -15.05 -18.46 -25.37
N TYR A 474 -14.47 -19.43 -26.06
CA TYR A 474 -13.96 -19.23 -27.42
C TYR A 474 -15.10 -18.99 -28.42
N ALA A 475 -16.23 -19.67 -28.28
CA ALA A 475 -17.41 -19.42 -29.10
C ALA A 475 -17.92 -17.99 -28.93
N LYS A 476 -18.07 -17.51 -27.69
CA LYS A 476 -18.47 -16.12 -27.41
C LYS A 476 -17.46 -15.11 -27.93
N LEU A 477 -16.16 -15.38 -27.77
CA LEU A 477 -15.11 -14.51 -28.29
C LEU A 477 -15.15 -14.39 -29.83
N ASN A 478 -15.37 -15.50 -30.53
CA ASN A 478 -15.54 -15.51 -31.99
C ASN A 478 -16.79 -14.74 -32.44
N GLU A 479 -17.91 -14.87 -31.72
CA GLU A 479 -19.13 -14.08 -31.95
C GLU A 479 -18.86 -12.58 -31.83
N LEU A 480 -18.25 -12.15 -30.71
CA LEU A 480 -17.88 -10.76 -30.48
C LEU A 480 -16.96 -10.23 -31.58
N PHE A 481 -16.00 -11.05 -32.00
CA PHE A 481 -15.06 -10.66 -33.03
C PHE A 481 -15.74 -10.45 -34.39
N GLY A 482 -16.68 -11.32 -34.77
CA GLY A 482 -17.50 -11.13 -35.96
C GLY A 482 -18.25 -9.80 -35.94
N LYS A 483 -18.87 -9.45 -34.80
CA LYS A 483 -19.54 -8.15 -34.61
C LYS A 483 -18.57 -6.97 -34.71
N MET A 484 -17.40 -7.09 -34.09
CA MET A 484 -16.35 -6.05 -34.12
C MET A 484 -15.87 -5.79 -35.56
N LYS A 485 -15.52 -6.84 -36.32
CA LYS A 485 -15.10 -6.71 -37.72
C LYS A 485 -16.18 -6.05 -38.59
N ALA A 486 -17.44 -6.47 -38.43
CA ALA A 486 -18.55 -5.88 -39.17
C ALA A 486 -18.75 -4.38 -38.89
N ALA A 487 -18.32 -3.91 -37.71
CA ALA A 487 -18.38 -2.50 -37.30
C ALA A 487 -17.09 -1.71 -37.61
N GLY A 488 -16.13 -2.31 -38.34
CA GLY A 488 -14.90 -1.63 -38.75
C GLY A 488 -13.75 -1.69 -37.74
N TYR A 489 -13.78 -2.60 -36.76
CA TYR A 489 -12.62 -2.86 -35.91
C TYR A 489 -11.48 -3.48 -36.74
N LEU A 490 -10.32 -2.83 -36.70
CA LEU A 490 -9.08 -3.29 -37.31
C LEU A 490 -8.08 -3.63 -36.20
N PRO A 491 -7.61 -4.88 -36.10
CA PRO A 491 -6.56 -5.25 -35.15
C PRO A 491 -5.29 -4.45 -35.39
N ASP A 492 -4.77 -3.83 -34.35
CA ASP A 492 -3.54 -3.03 -34.44
C ASP A 492 -2.31 -3.94 -34.26
N MET A 493 -1.67 -4.24 -35.39
CA MET A 493 -0.53 -5.15 -35.49
C MET A 493 0.74 -4.61 -34.87
N ASP A 494 0.85 -3.30 -34.62
CA ASP A 494 2.02 -2.67 -34.00
C ASP A 494 2.17 -3.12 -32.54
N PHE A 495 1.09 -3.63 -31.93
CA PHE A 495 1.13 -4.24 -30.61
C PHE A 495 1.68 -5.69 -30.60
N VAL A 496 1.93 -6.29 -31.77
CA VAL A 496 2.60 -7.60 -31.88
C VAL A 496 4.08 -7.42 -32.21
N LEU A 497 4.85 -7.20 -31.15
CA LEU A 497 6.31 -6.92 -31.22
C LEU A 497 7.17 -8.20 -31.36
N HIS A 498 6.62 -9.23 -32.00
CA HIS A 498 7.34 -10.45 -32.38
C HIS A 498 7.47 -10.48 -33.90
N ASP A 499 8.62 -10.96 -34.37
CA ASP A 499 8.89 -11.18 -35.79
C ASP A 499 8.16 -12.46 -36.24
N VAL A 500 6.87 -12.31 -36.54
CA VAL A 500 5.98 -13.37 -37.03
C VAL A 500 5.12 -12.82 -38.18
N GLU A 501 4.67 -13.68 -39.09
CA GLU A 501 3.84 -13.29 -40.22
C GLU A 501 2.54 -12.58 -39.80
N ALA A 502 2.04 -11.66 -40.63
CA ALA A 502 0.91 -10.79 -40.31
C ALA A 502 -0.38 -11.54 -39.92
N GLU A 503 -0.67 -12.69 -40.55
CA GLU A 503 -1.83 -13.54 -40.21
C GLU A 503 -1.69 -14.17 -38.81
N HIS A 504 -0.46 -14.51 -38.40
CA HIS A 504 -0.17 -14.96 -37.03
C HIS A 504 -0.26 -13.80 -36.04
N LYS A 505 0.12 -12.58 -36.42
CA LYS A 505 -0.05 -11.37 -35.59
C LYS A 505 -1.51 -11.10 -35.27
N GLU A 506 -2.42 -11.22 -36.25
CA GLU A 506 -3.86 -11.05 -36.02
C GLU A 506 -4.37 -12.06 -34.98
N LYS A 507 -4.07 -13.35 -35.20
CA LYS A 507 -4.48 -14.44 -34.30
C LYS A 507 -3.96 -14.24 -32.87
N ASN A 508 -2.74 -13.74 -32.73
CA ASN A 508 -2.11 -13.48 -31.44
C ASN A 508 -2.87 -12.42 -30.62
N LEU A 509 -3.44 -11.40 -31.27
CA LEU A 509 -4.21 -10.32 -30.61
C LEU A 509 -5.60 -10.77 -30.16
N PHE A 510 -6.19 -11.80 -30.80
CA PHE A 510 -7.53 -12.25 -30.47
C PHE A 510 -7.63 -12.90 -29.10
N TYR A 511 -6.62 -13.68 -28.74
CA TYR A 511 -6.67 -14.53 -27.54
C TYR A 511 -5.90 -13.93 -26.37
N HIS A 512 -5.84 -12.59 -26.29
CA HIS A 512 -5.35 -11.90 -25.10
C HIS A 512 -6.21 -12.21 -23.88
N SER A 513 -5.58 -12.27 -22.71
CA SER A 513 -6.22 -12.67 -21.46
C SER A 513 -7.43 -11.79 -21.10
N GLU A 514 -7.37 -10.49 -21.42
CA GLU A 514 -8.49 -9.57 -21.19
C GLU A 514 -9.74 -9.98 -21.96
N LYS A 515 -9.58 -10.32 -23.25
CA LYS A 515 -10.70 -10.67 -24.13
C LYS A 515 -11.33 -12.01 -23.71
N LEU A 516 -10.49 -12.97 -23.29
CA LEU A 516 -10.95 -14.24 -22.71
C LEU A 516 -11.75 -14.01 -21.41
N ALA A 517 -11.24 -13.17 -20.51
CA ALA A 517 -11.91 -12.83 -19.27
C ALA A 517 -13.25 -12.10 -19.51
N ILE A 518 -13.34 -11.22 -20.53
CA ILE A 518 -14.60 -10.55 -20.92
C ILE A 518 -15.59 -11.55 -21.47
N ALA A 519 -15.17 -12.42 -22.39
CA ALA A 519 -16.04 -13.44 -22.96
C ALA A 519 -16.60 -14.34 -21.86
N PHE A 520 -15.77 -14.78 -20.91
CA PHE A 520 -16.21 -15.52 -19.73
C PHE A 520 -17.16 -14.71 -18.84
N GLY A 521 -16.88 -13.43 -18.61
CA GLY A 521 -17.75 -12.52 -17.85
C GLY A 521 -19.14 -12.42 -18.47
N LEU A 522 -19.22 -12.24 -19.80
CA LEU A 522 -20.48 -12.13 -20.53
C LEU A 522 -21.34 -13.39 -20.45
N ILE A 523 -20.73 -14.58 -20.51
CA ILE A 523 -21.49 -15.84 -20.41
C ILE A 523 -21.88 -16.19 -18.97
N SER A 524 -21.10 -15.76 -17.97
CA SER A 524 -21.22 -16.26 -16.59
C SER A 524 -21.92 -15.31 -15.63
N THR A 525 -22.27 -14.09 -16.07
CA THR A 525 -22.85 -13.07 -15.17
C THR A 525 -24.05 -12.36 -15.80
N PRO A 526 -25.07 -11.98 -15.00
CA PRO A 526 -26.31 -11.38 -15.52
C PRO A 526 -26.07 -10.09 -16.31
N PRO A 527 -26.82 -9.80 -17.38
CA PRO A 527 -26.60 -8.65 -18.26
C PRO A 527 -26.55 -7.28 -17.56
N GLU A 528 -27.24 -7.12 -16.43
CA GLU A 528 -27.36 -5.86 -15.69
C GLU A 528 -26.13 -5.56 -14.80
N VAL A 529 -25.28 -6.56 -14.54
CA VAL A 529 -24.15 -6.41 -13.62
C VAL A 529 -22.92 -5.96 -14.40
N PRO A 530 -22.14 -4.94 -13.98
CA PRO A 530 -20.91 -4.58 -14.67
C PRO A 530 -19.88 -5.72 -14.62
N ILE A 531 -19.17 -5.94 -15.73
CA ILE A 531 -18.07 -6.92 -15.80
C ILE A 531 -16.82 -6.25 -15.25
N ARG A 532 -16.19 -6.84 -14.22
CA ARG A 532 -14.97 -6.32 -13.60
C ARG A 532 -13.81 -7.24 -13.87
N ILE A 533 -12.78 -6.71 -14.53
CA ILE A 533 -11.59 -7.45 -14.90
C ILE A 533 -10.37 -6.73 -14.37
N MET A 534 -9.44 -7.52 -13.89
CA MET A 534 -8.18 -7.03 -13.38
C MET A 534 -7.05 -7.61 -14.23
N LYS A 535 -6.02 -6.80 -14.48
CA LYS A 535 -4.84 -7.19 -15.25
C LYS A 535 -3.59 -6.79 -14.48
N ASN A 536 -2.63 -7.71 -14.42
CA ASN A 536 -1.35 -7.47 -13.74
C ASN A 536 -0.42 -6.52 -14.52
N LEU A 537 -0.61 -6.41 -15.83
CA LEU A 537 0.14 -5.52 -16.72
C LEU A 537 -0.76 -4.42 -17.30
N ARG A 538 -0.17 -3.43 -17.95
CA ARG A 538 -0.92 -2.42 -18.72
C ARG A 538 -1.73 -3.09 -19.85
N VAL A 539 -2.96 -2.65 -20.06
CA VAL A 539 -3.80 -3.11 -21.18
C VAL A 539 -3.19 -2.59 -22.49
N CYS A 540 -3.15 -3.39 -23.56
CA CYS A 540 -2.64 -2.92 -24.86
C CYS A 540 -3.72 -2.13 -25.62
N GLY A 541 -3.31 -1.32 -26.62
CA GLY A 541 -4.24 -0.42 -27.30
C GLY A 541 -5.28 -1.13 -28.15
N ASP A 542 -4.88 -2.24 -28.75
CA ASP A 542 -5.80 -3.15 -29.42
C ASP A 542 -6.91 -3.67 -28.47
N CYS A 543 -6.54 -4.14 -27.28
CA CYS A 543 -7.51 -4.60 -26.28
C CYS A 543 -8.39 -3.45 -25.80
N HIS A 544 -7.81 -2.28 -25.48
CA HIS A 544 -8.58 -1.09 -25.10
C HIS A 544 -9.64 -0.73 -26.15
N THR A 545 -9.27 -0.72 -27.43
CA THR A 545 -10.20 -0.46 -28.54
C THR A 545 -11.25 -1.56 -28.67
N ALA A 546 -10.86 -2.83 -28.61
CA ALA A 546 -11.80 -3.95 -28.67
C ALA A 546 -12.85 -3.87 -27.54
N ILE A 547 -12.44 -3.51 -26.33
CA ILE A 547 -13.34 -3.40 -25.17
C ILE A 547 -14.38 -2.30 -25.38
N LYS A 548 -14.01 -1.16 -26.02
CA LYS A 548 -14.98 -0.13 -26.42
C LYS A 548 -16.05 -0.71 -27.35
N PHE A 549 -15.65 -1.45 -28.39
CA PHE A 549 -16.64 -2.07 -29.28
C PHE A 549 -17.55 -3.04 -28.53
N ILE A 550 -16.97 -3.89 -27.66
CA ILE A 550 -17.75 -4.86 -26.87
C ILE A 550 -18.75 -4.15 -25.94
N SER A 551 -18.35 -3.12 -25.20
CA SER A 551 -19.25 -2.39 -24.29
C SER A 551 -20.42 -1.74 -25.04
N ARG A 552 -20.19 -1.26 -26.26
CA ARG A 552 -21.23 -0.71 -27.14
C ARG A 552 -22.23 -1.76 -27.60
N PHE A 553 -21.78 -2.94 -28.03
CA PHE A 553 -22.66 -3.98 -28.58
C PHE A 553 -23.47 -4.69 -27.50
N GLU A 554 -22.81 -5.05 -26.41
CA GLU A 554 -23.44 -5.78 -25.31
C GLU A 554 -24.20 -4.83 -24.37
N LYS A 555 -24.14 -3.51 -24.61
CA LYS A 555 -24.79 -2.44 -23.82
C LYS A 555 -24.54 -2.61 -22.32
N ARG A 556 -23.29 -2.90 -21.98
CA ARG A 556 -22.90 -3.33 -20.65
C ARG A 556 -21.62 -2.64 -20.25
N GLU A 557 -21.60 -2.13 -19.02
CA GLU A 557 -20.41 -1.54 -18.43
C GLU A 557 -19.35 -2.62 -18.23
N ILE A 558 -18.14 -2.36 -18.74
CA ILE A 558 -16.96 -3.20 -18.53
C ILE A 558 -15.93 -2.34 -17.83
N ILE A 559 -15.49 -2.77 -16.66
CA ILE A 559 -14.50 -2.08 -15.83
C ILE A 559 -13.23 -2.90 -15.87
N VAL A 560 -12.15 -2.32 -16.38
CA VAL A 560 -10.84 -2.98 -16.43
C VAL A 560 -9.82 -2.19 -15.62
N ARG A 561 -9.27 -2.80 -14.57
CA ARG A 561 -8.09 -2.27 -13.88
C ARG A 561 -6.83 -2.87 -14.48
N ASP A 562 -5.96 -2.02 -14.98
CA ASP A 562 -4.61 -2.39 -15.37
C ASP A 562 -3.60 -2.06 -14.25
N ALA A 563 -2.31 -2.24 -14.55
CA ALA A 563 -1.24 -1.96 -13.59
C ALA A 563 -1.20 -0.50 -13.08
N ASN A 564 -1.79 0.44 -13.81
CA ASN A 564 -1.70 1.87 -13.54
C ASN A 564 -3.03 2.46 -13.06
N ARG A 565 -4.16 2.05 -13.65
CA ARG A 565 -5.48 2.68 -13.39
C ARG A 565 -6.67 1.83 -13.85
N PHE A 566 -7.88 2.34 -13.59
CA PHE A 566 -9.11 1.78 -14.15
C PHE A 566 -9.49 2.45 -15.46
N HIS A 567 -10.15 1.66 -16.28
CA HIS A 567 -10.82 2.05 -17.51
C HIS A 567 -12.27 1.60 -17.39
N HIS A 568 -13.19 2.56 -17.35
CA HIS A 568 -14.63 2.29 -17.33
C HIS A 568 -15.16 2.42 -18.74
N PHE A 569 -15.55 1.30 -19.33
CA PHE A 569 -16.05 1.23 -20.69
C PHE A 569 -17.57 1.17 -20.69
N GLU A 570 -18.21 2.19 -21.24
CA GLU A 570 -19.66 2.28 -21.33
C GLU A 570 -20.06 2.87 -22.68
N ALA A 571 -21.02 2.24 -23.37
CA ALA A 571 -21.54 2.69 -24.67
C ALA A 571 -20.46 2.97 -25.75
N GLY A 572 -19.31 2.29 -25.67
CA GLY A 572 -18.18 2.49 -26.59
C GLY A 572 -17.25 3.66 -26.27
N LEU A 573 -17.45 4.31 -25.14
CA LEU A 573 -16.54 5.30 -24.57
C LEU A 573 -15.75 4.68 -23.42
N CYS A 574 -14.61 5.29 -23.10
CA CYS A 574 -13.81 4.93 -21.93
C CYS A 574 -13.66 6.16 -21.02
N SER A 575 -13.66 5.98 -19.70
CA SER A 575 -13.45 7.08 -18.74
C SER A 575 -12.14 7.83 -18.96
N CYS A 576 -11.16 7.23 -19.63
CA CYS A 576 -9.92 7.90 -19.99
C CYS A 576 -9.97 8.83 -21.20
N GLN A 577 -11.08 8.87 -21.94
CA GLN A 577 -11.23 9.69 -23.15
C GLN A 577 -10.12 9.42 -24.20
N ASP A 578 -9.65 8.17 -24.28
CA ASP A 578 -8.53 7.74 -25.13
C ASP A 578 -7.17 8.41 -24.81
N TYR A 579 -7.07 9.11 -23.68
CA TYR A 579 -5.83 9.65 -23.13
C TYR A 579 -5.22 8.68 -22.12
N TRP A 580 -4.39 7.72 -22.56
CA TRP A 580 -3.93 6.62 -21.69
C TRP A 580 -2.48 6.21 -21.80
#